data_AF-A0A645EB93-F1
#
_entry.id   AF-A0A645EB93-F1
#
_cell.length_a   1.000
_cell.length_b   1.000
_cell.length_c   1.000
_cell.angle_alpha   90.00
_cell.angle_beta   90.00
_cell.angle_gamma   90.00
#
_symmetry.space_group_name_H-M   'P 1'
#
loop_
_entity.id
_entity.type
_entity.pdbx_description
1 polymer ?
#
loop_
_entity_poly.entity_id
_entity_poly.type
_entity_poly.pdbx_seq_one_letter_code
_entity_poly.pdbx_strand_id
1 'polypeptide(L)'
;MARALPQFGFRAQGFAASWEQLARLKMPVILYVKHRKDDHFTVLRGISGDTVWLADPSLGNRTYSRAQFLAMWQTREDANDGLAGKFLAVLPQDAQVVAQDDFFTRVPVRQSASALSNLASKAWRP
;
A
#
# COMPACT_ATOMS: atom_id res chain seq x y z
N MET A 1 -8.09 -15.17 6.07
CA MET A 1 -8.24 -14.54 4.73
C MET A 1 -8.05 -15.54 3.59
N ALA A 2 -6.85 -16.12 3.39
CA ALA A 2 -6.54 -16.94 2.20
C ALA A 2 -7.53 -18.09 1.90
N ARG A 3 -8.03 -18.79 2.93
CA ARG A 3 -8.97 -19.92 2.77
C ARG A 3 -10.34 -19.54 2.20
N ALA A 4 -10.73 -18.27 2.29
CA ALA A 4 -12.01 -17.78 1.82
C ALA A 4 -11.95 -17.25 0.37
N LEU A 5 -10.79 -17.18 -0.26
CA LEU A 5 -10.67 -16.68 -1.64
C LEU A 5 -11.12 -17.69 -2.73
N PRO A 6 -10.91 -19.01 -2.57
CA PRO A 6 -11.31 -19.98 -3.60
C PRO A 6 -12.81 -19.98 -3.92
N GLN A 7 -13.67 -19.77 -2.93
CA GLN A 7 -15.13 -19.62 -3.13
C GLN A 7 -15.51 -18.42 -4.00
N PHE A 8 -14.59 -17.46 -4.20
CA PHE A 8 -14.77 -16.31 -5.09
C PHE A 8 -13.98 -16.43 -6.40
N GLY A 9 -13.38 -17.60 -6.70
CA GLY A 9 -12.55 -17.79 -7.89
C GLY A 9 -11.16 -17.17 -7.81
N PHE A 10 -10.67 -16.87 -6.60
CA PHE A 10 -9.35 -16.29 -6.36
C PHE A 10 -8.46 -17.20 -5.52
N ARG A 11 -7.14 -17.02 -5.64
CA ARG A 11 -6.14 -17.64 -4.76
C ARG A 11 -5.29 -16.56 -4.11
N ALA A 12 -4.81 -16.84 -2.91
CA ALA A 12 -3.93 -15.96 -2.16
C ALA A 12 -2.49 -16.47 -2.24
N GLN A 13 -1.54 -15.57 -2.45
CA GLN A 13 -0.12 -15.88 -2.31
C GLN A 13 0.54 -14.85 -1.39
N GLY A 14 1.12 -15.34 -0.28
CA GLY A 14 1.86 -14.52 0.66
C GLY A 14 3.30 -14.32 0.21
N PHE A 15 3.81 -13.10 0.40
CA PHE A 15 5.17 -12.71 0.05
C PHE A 15 5.78 -11.83 1.14
N ALA A 16 7.10 -11.90 1.26
CA ALA A 16 7.91 -10.89 1.93
C ALA A 16 8.65 -10.07 0.87
N ALA A 17 8.79 -8.77 1.07
CA ALA A 17 9.41 -7.87 0.11
C ALA A 17 10.17 -6.72 0.77
N SER A 18 11.18 -6.22 0.05
CA SER A 18 11.78 -4.92 0.30
C SER A 18 10.88 -3.79 -0.23
N TRP A 19 11.20 -2.54 0.15
CA TRP A 19 10.56 -1.36 -0.41
C TRP A 19 10.66 -1.31 -1.94
N GLU A 20 11.84 -1.58 -2.48
CA GLU A 20 12.14 -1.51 -3.91
C GLU A 20 11.36 -2.55 -4.69
N GLN A 21 11.14 -3.73 -4.11
CA GLN A 21 10.28 -4.76 -4.71
C GLN A 21 8.81 -4.35 -4.67
N LEU A 22 8.34 -3.83 -3.53
CA LEU A 22 6.95 -3.36 -3.39
C LEU A 22 6.64 -2.21 -4.35
N ALA A 23 7.55 -1.25 -4.50
CA ALA A 23 7.39 -0.08 -5.37
C ALA A 23 7.36 -0.43 -6.87
N ARG A 24 7.80 -1.64 -7.25
CA ARG A 24 7.72 -2.12 -8.64
C ARG A 24 6.36 -2.71 -9.00
N LEU A 25 5.52 -3.02 -8.01
CA LEU A 25 4.20 -3.59 -8.24
C LEU A 25 3.34 -2.68 -9.12
N LYS A 26 2.49 -3.32 -9.91
CA LYS A 26 1.57 -2.67 -10.85
C LYS A 26 0.10 -3.01 -10.56
N MET A 27 -0.17 -3.62 -9.41
CA MET A 27 -1.48 -4.15 -9.06
C MET A 27 -1.74 -3.97 -7.57
N PRO A 28 -3.01 -3.89 -7.15
CA PRO A 28 -3.34 -3.78 -5.75
C PRO A 28 -2.99 -5.07 -5.01
N VAL A 29 -2.48 -4.92 -3.79
CA VAL A 29 -2.15 -6.03 -2.90
C VAL A 29 -2.61 -5.70 -1.49
N ILE A 30 -2.83 -6.73 -0.68
CA ILE A 30 -3.18 -6.55 0.73
C ILE A 30 -1.90 -6.54 1.53
N LEU A 31 -1.64 -5.47 2.26
CA LEU A 31 -0.47 -5.31 3.12
C LEU A 31 -0.81 -5.72 4.55
N TYR A 32 0.16 -6.32 5.23
CA TYR A 32 0.13 -6.47 6.68
C TYR A 32 0.97 -5.37 7.30
N VAL A 33 0.35 -4.54 8.14
CA VAL A 33 0.98 -3.39 8.79
C VAL A 33 0.71 -3.43 10.29
N LYS A 34 1.57 -2.78 11.07
CA LYS A 34 1.34 -2.49 12.49
C LYS A 34 1.13 -1.00 12.66
N HIS A 35 -0.04 -0.63 13.16
CA HIS A 35 -0.34 0.75 13.51
C HIS A 35 -0.59 0.82 15.02
N ARG A 36 0.24 1.58 15.75
CA ARG A 36 0.17 1.72 17.22
C ARG A 36 0.18 0.39 18.01
N LYS A 37 0.93 -0.60 17.51
CA LYS A 37 1.03 -1.99 18.02
C LYS A 37 -0.16 -2.90 17.71
N ASP A 38 -1.17 -2.40 17.01
CA ASP A 38 -2.28 -3.23 16.52
C ASP A 38 -1.95 -3.78 15.14
N ASP A 39 -2.17 -5.07 14.96
CA ASP A 39 -2.06 -5.77 13.70
C ASP A 39 -3.21 -5.37 12.76
N HIS A 40 -2.87 -4.95 11.55
CA HIS A 40 -3.87 -4.46 10.59
C HIS A 40 -3.61 -4.91 9.17
N PHE A 41 -4.69 -5.01 8.39
CA PHE A 41 -4.65 -5.28 6.96
C PHE A 41 -5.21 -4.09 6.19
N THR A 42 -4.44 -3.61 5.22
CA THR A 42 -4.81 -2.48 4.37
C THR A 42 -4.55 -2.84 2.91
N VAL A 43 -5.26 -2.21 1.97
CA VAL A 43 -5.03 -2.40 0.54
C VAL A 43 -4.06 -1.34 0.03
N LEU A 44 -3.01 -1.75 -0.67
CA LEU A 44 -2.15 -0.84 -1.43
C LEU A 44 -2.86 -0.42 -2.71
N ARG A 45 -3.26 0.85 -2.78
CA ARG A 45 -3.91 1.46 -3.95
C ARG A 45 -2.94 2.20 -4.86
N GLY A 46 -1.76 2.52 -4.36
CA GLY A 46 -0.73 3.11 -5.19
C GLY A 46 0.57 3.35 -4.46
N ILE A 47 1.66 3.37 -5.21
CA ILE A 47 3.00 3.59 -4.68
C ILE A 47 3.85 4.31 -5.72
N SER A 48 4.56 5.34 -5.27
CA SER A 48 5.64 6.01 -5.99
C SER A 48 6.94 5.93 -5.17
N GLY A 49 7.99 6.63 -5.62
CA GLY A 49 9.26 6.68 -4.90
C GLY A 49 9.17 7.24 -3.46
N ASP A 50 8.16 8.06 -3.16
CA ASP A 50 8.08 8.78 -1.89
C ASP A 50 6.68 8.75 -1.22
N THR A 51 5.66 8.30 -1.96
CA THR A 51 4.26 8.40 -1.57
C THR A 51 3.57 7.04 -1.70
N VAL A 52 2.82 6.66 -0.67
CA VAL A 52 2.04 5.42 -0.63
C VAL A 52 0.59 5.76 -0.38
N TRP A 53 -0.32 5.21 -1.19
CA TRP A 53 -1.76 5.37 -1.02
C TRP A 53 -2.38 4.07 -0.55
N LEU A 54 -3.00 4.11 0.62
CA LEU A 54 -3.61 2.98 1.31
C LEU A 54 -5.13 3.14 1.40
N ALA A 55 -5.87 2.06 1.15
CA ALA A 55 -7.27 1.91 1.53
C ALA A 55 -7.35 1.05 2.80
N ASP A 56 -7.55 1.72 3.92
CA ASP A 56 -7.64 1.12 5.24
C ASP A 56 -9.12 0.98 5.65
N PRO A 57 -9.59 -0.21 6.06
CA PRO A 57 -10.98 -0.42 6.49
C PRO A 57 -11.44 0.47 7.65
N SER A 58 -10.53 0.85 8.55
CA SER A 58 -10.84 1.64 9.75
C SER A 58 -10.66 3.14 9.53
N LEU A 59 -9.64 3.52 8.77
CA LEU A 59 -9.18 4.90 8.63
C LEU A 59 -9.53 5.55 7.28
N GLY A 60 -10.06 4.75 6.34
CA GLY A 60 -10.41 5.15 4.98
C GLY A 60 -9.19 5.25 4.05
N ASN A 61 -9.35 6.02 2.97
CA ASN A 61 -8.30 6.23 1.98
C ASN A 61 -7.30 7.29 2.47
N ARG A 62 -6.04 6.89 2.69
CA ARG A 62 -4.99 7.78 3.21
C ARG A 62 -3.68 7.65 2.45
N THR A 63 -2.98 8.78 2.32
CA THR A 63 -1.65 8.82 1.70
C THR A 63 -0.57 9.09 2.73
N TYR A 64 0.51 8.33 2.65
CA TYR A 64 1.62 8.37 3.59
C TYR A 64 2.93 8.68 2.86
N SER A 65 3.87 9.29 3.57
CA SER A 65 5.26 9.31 3.11
C SER A 65 5.87 7.92 3.16
N ARG A 66 6.93 7.68 2.37
CA ARG A 66 7.75 6.45 2.47
C ARG A 66 8.15 6.16 3.92
N ALA A 67 8.64 7.15 4.66
CA ALA A 67 9.09 6.96 6.04
C ALA A 67 7.94 6.53 6.99
N GLN A 68 6.79 7.21 6.91
CA GLN A 68 5.61 6.84 7.70
C GLN A 68 5.13 5.43 7.35
N PHE A 69 5.10 5.11 6.06
CA PHE A 69 4.71 3.79 5.60
C PHE A 69 5.64 2.69 6.09
N LEU A 70 6.96 2.87 5.95
CA LEU A 70 7.96 1.88 6.38
C LEU A 70 7.87 1.59 7.87
N ALA A 71 7.66 2.62 8.70
CA ALA A 71 7.48 2.47 10.14
C ALA A 71 6.28 1.58 10.51
N MET A 72 5.25 1.51 9.65
CA MET A 72 4.09 0.64 9.86
C MET A 72 4.26 -0.73 9.20
N TRP A 73 4.89 -0.81 8.03
CA TRP A 73 4.91 -2.00 7.19
C TRP A 73 6.07 -2.96 7.46
N GLN A 74 7.21 -2.46 7.93
CA GLN A 74 8.37 -3.28 8.27
C GLN A 74 8.15 -3.98 9.61
N THR A 75 7.40 -5.08 9.56
CA THR A 75 6.96 -5.81 10.76
C THR A 75 7.92 -6.93 11.16
N ARG A 76 8.98 -7.17 10.37
CA ARG A 76 9.99 -8.20 10.62
C ARG A 76 11.30 -7.57 11.07
N GLU A 77 11.63 -7.75 12.35
CA GLU A 77 12.82 -7.17 13.00
C GLU A 77 14.11 -7.94 12.63
N ASP A 78 14.01 -9.22 12.28
CA ASP A 78 15.11 -10.13 11.95
C ASP A 78 15.41 -10.22 10.43
N ALA A 79 14.91 -9.28 9.63
CA ALA A 79 15.02 -9.29 8.18
C ALA A 79 16.43 -8.89 7.66
N ASN A 80 17.43 -9.71 7.93
CA ASN A 80 18.82 -9.49 7.46
C ASN A 80 18.96 -9.53 5.93
N ASP A 81 17.99 -10.13 5.24
CA ASP A 81 17.86 -10.18 3.78
C ASP A 81 17.18 -8.92 3.17
N GLY A 82 16.75 -7.96 4.01
CA GLY A 82 16.03 -6.76 3.59
C GLY A 82 14.54 -6.96 3.25
N LEU A 83 13.99 -8.17 3.35
CA LEU A 83 12.59 -8.50 3.08
C LEU A 83 11.71 -8.25 4.32
N ALA A 84 11.69 -7.00 4.77
CA ALA A 84 11.10 -6.63 6.06
C ALA A 84 9.57 -6.51 6.06
N GLY A 85 8.95 -6.34 4.89
CA GLY A 85 7.51 -6.14 4.75
C GLY A 85 6.78 -7.36 4.22
N LYS A 86 5.51 -7.55 4.64
CA LYS A 86 4.66 -8.67 4.21
C LYS A 86 3.47 -8.17 3.40
N PHE A 87 3.13 -8.89 2.35
CA PHE A 87 1.90 -8.66 1.61
C PHE A 87 1.29 -9.95 1.09
N LEU A 88 0.01 -9.88 0.74
CA LEU A 88 -0.79 -10.95 0.17
C LEU A 88 -1.27 -10.49 -1.22
N ALA A 89 -0.82 -11.20 -2.25
CA ALA A 89 -1.37 -11.04 -3.59
C ALA A 89 -2.65 -11.87 -3.71
N VAL A 90 -3.70 -11.26 -4.25
CA VAL A 90 -4.95 -11.94 -4.61
C VAL A 90 -4.95 -12.10 -6.12
N LEU A 91 -4.87 -13.35 -6.58
CA LEU A 91 -4.71 -13.68 -7.99
C LEU A 91 -5.96 -14.45 -8.45
N PRO A 92 -6.47 -14.20 -9.67
CA PRO A 92 -7.56 -14.99 -10.20
C PRO A 92 -7.11 -16.44 -10.42
N GLN A 93 -8.02 -17.40 -10.18
CA GLN A 93 -7.77 -18.81 -10.49
C GLN A 93 -8.05 -19.13 -11.96
N ASP A 94 -8.92 -18.36 -12.60
CA ASP A 94 -9.30 -18.50 -14.01
C ASP A 94 -8.94 -17.22 -14.79
N ALA A 95 -8.54 -17.38 -16.04
CA ALA A 95 -8.09 -16.30 -16.91
C ALA A 95 -9.20 -15.31 -17.32
N GLN A 96 -10.46 -15.62 -17.01
CA GLN A 96 -11.63 -14.82 -17.37
C GLN A 96 -11.86 -13.60 -16.45
N VAL A 97 -11.11 -13.47 -15.35
CA VAL A 97 -11.25 -12.32 -14.44
C VAL A 97 -10.48 -11.12 -15.00
N VAL A 98 -11.20 -10.13 -15.49
CA VAL A 98 -10.63 -8.85 -15.95
C VAL A 98 -10.35 -7.97 -14.73
N ALA A 99 -9.09 -7.61 -14.53
CA ALA A 99 -8.72 -6.61 -13.53
C ALA A 99 -9.16 -5.22 -14.02
N GLN A 100 -9.74 -4.41 -13.13
CA GLN A 100 -9.98 -3.00 -13.43
C GLN A 100 -8.66 -2.23 -13.29
N ASP A 101 -8.26 -1.53 -14.35
CA ASP A 101 -6.98 -0.83 -14.42
C ASP A 101 -6.96 0.51 -13.65
N ASP A 102 -8.10 0.99 -13.18
CA ASP A 102 -8.26 2.30 -12.55
C ASP A 102 -8.04 2.29 -11.02
N PHE A 103 -8.09 1.12 -10.38
CA PHE A 103 -8.01 1.03 -8.93
C PHE A 103 -6.59 1.29 -8.39
N PHE A 104 -5.56 0.96 -9.17
CA PHE A 104 -4.16 1.09 -8.76
C PHE A 104 -3.42 2.18 -9.54
N THR A 105 -2.70 3.07 -8.83
CA THR A 105 -1.92 4.15 -9.46
C THR A 105 -0.44 4.11 -9.09
N ARG A 106 0.41 4.43 -10.08
CA ARG A 106 1.86 4.58 -9.90
C ARG A 106 2.29 6.01 -9.55
N VAL A 107 1.31 6.93 -9.51
CA VAL A 107 1.51 8.36 -9.26
C VAL A 107 0.55 8.86 -8.17
N PRO A 108 0.52 8.24 -6.97
CA PRO A 108 -0.29 8.76 -5.88
C PRO A 108 0.19 10.17 -5.46
N VAL A 109 -0.76 11.04 -5.16
CA VAL A 109 -0.51 12.42 -4.70
C VAL A 109 -0.78 12.51 -3.21
N ARG A 110 0.12 13.11 -2.43
CA ARG A 110 -0.10 13.29 -0.98
C ARG A 110 -1.30 14.20 -0.73
N GLN A 111 -2.19 13.79 0.16
CA GLN A 111 -3.32 14.60 0.63
C GLN A 111 -2.87 15.95 1.22
N SER A 112 -1.66 16.02 1.80
CA SER A 112 -1.09 17.26 2.32
C SER A 112 -0.55 18.22 1.24
N ALA A 113 -0.46 17.81 -0.03
CA ALA A 113 0.13 18.63 -1.09
C ALA A 113 -0.61 19.95 -1.28
N SER A 114 -1.95 19.92 -1.30
CA SER A 114 -2.78 21.13 -1.44
C SER A 114 -2.58 22.13 -0.29
N ALA A 115 -2.37 21.63 0.93
CA ALA A 115 -2.13 22.49 2.09
C ALA A 115 -0.77 23.22 2.00
N LEU A 116 0.27 22.54 1.50
CA LEU A 116 1.58 23.16 1.27
C LEU A 116 1.51 24.24 0.19
N SER A 117 0.77 24.02 -0.89
CA SER A 117 0.55 25.04 -1.94
C SER A 117 -0.15 26.29 -1.38
N ASN A 118 -1.12 26.11 -0.49
CA ASN A 118 -1.82 27.21 0.17
C ASN A 118 -0.92 27.97 1.17
N LEU A 119 -0.02 27.28 1.87
CA LEU A 119 0.95 27.92 2.77
C LEU A 119 1.99 28.73 1.99
N ALA A 120 2.52 28.19 0.90
CA ALA A 120 3.49 28.88 0.05
C ALA A 120 2.91 30.16 -0.59
N SER A 121 1.67 30.10 -1.07
CA SER A 121 0.97 31.26 -1.63
C SER A 121 0.58 32.32 -0.59
N LYS A 122 0.40 31.93 0.69
CA LYS A 122 0.08 32.88 1.77
C LYS A 122 1.33 33.54 2.36
N ALA A 123 2.48 32.86 2.33
CA ALA A 123 3.77 33.42 2.74
C ALA A 123 4.30 34.48 1.75
N TRP A 124 3.87 34.42 0.49
CA TRP A 124 4.12 35.45 -0.53
C TRP A 124 2.90 36.38 -0.62
N ARG A 125 2.86 37.40 0.24
CA ARG A 125 1.96 38.55 0.07
C ARG A 125 2.79 39.83 0.29
N PRO A 126 3.08 40.60 -0.78
CA PRO A 126 3.81 41.86 -0.67
C PRO A 126 3.00 42.94 0.08
#